data_AF-Q9X3F8-F1
#
_entry.id   AF-Q9X3F8-F1
#
_cell.length_a   1.000
_cell.length_b   1.000
_cell.length_c   1.000
_cell.angle_alpha   90.00
_cell.angle_beta   90.00
_cell.angle_gamma   90.00
#
_symmetry.space_group_name_H-M   'P 1'
#
loop_
_entity.id
_entity.type
_entity.pdbx_description
1 polymer ?
#
loop_
_entity_poly.entity_id
_entity_poly.type
_entity_poly.pdbx_seq_one_letter_code
_entity_poly.pdbx_strand_id
1 'polypeptide(L)' 'VFRVYLTGGFKKPRELTWVTGVILAVVTVSFGVTGYSLPWDQVGFWACKIVTGVPAAVPI' A
#
# COMPACT_ATOMS: atom_id res chain seq x y z
N VAL A 1 -0.59 -10.58 -7.69
CA VAL A 1 -1.83 -9.94 -8.21
C VAL A 1 -2.19 -10.47 -9.61
N PHE A 2 -1.37 -10.25 -10.65
CA PHE A 2 -1.69 -10.62 -12.05
C PHE A 2 -2.15 -12.07 -12.25
N ARG A 3 -1.42 -13.06 -11.72
CA ARG A 3 -1.83 -14.48 -11.80
C ARG A 3 -3.23 -14.70 -11.22
N VAL A 4 -3.47 -14.25 -9.99
CA VAL A 4 -4.74 -14.48 -9.27
C VAL A 4 -5.91 -13.83 -10.01
N TYR A 5 -5.68 -12.66 -10.60
CA TYR A 5 -6.68 -11.96 -11.40
C TYR A 5 -6.99 -12.67 -12.72
N LEU A 6 -5.96 -13.01 -13.50
CA LEU A 6 -6.12 -13.65 -14.82
C LEU A 6 -6.68 -15.08 -14.73
N THR A 7 -6.41 -15.79 -13.62
CA THR A 7 -6.97 -17.15 -13.41
C THR A 7 -8.30 -17.15 -12.65
N GLY A 8 -8.88 -15.98 -12.33
CA GLY A 8 -10.13 -15.88 -11.58
C GLY A 8 -10.08 -16.43 -10.15
N GLY A 9 -8.87 -16.53 -9.57
CA GLY A 9 -8.63 -17.16 -8.27
C GLY A 9 -9.16 -16.39 -7.06
N PHE A 10 -9.74 -15.21 -7.28
CA PHE A 10 -10.40 -14.37 -6.27
C PHE A 10 -11.90 -14.69 -6.09
N LYS A 11 -12.48 -15.50 -6.98
CA LYS A 11 -13.90 -15.88 -6.90
C LYS A 11 -14.19 -16.82 -5.73
N LYS A 12 -15.46 -16.91 -5.32
CA LYS A 12 -15.95 -17.84 -4.28
C LYS A 12 -15.38 -19.26 -4.49
N PRO A 13 -14.92 -19.95 -3.43
CA PRO A 13 -14.93 -19.60 -2.01
C PRO A 13 -13.66 -18.87 -1.50
N ARG A 14 -12.78 -18.37 -2.39
CA ARG A 14 -11.45 -17.85 -2.03
C ARG A 14 -11.40 -16.33 -1.82
N GLU A 15 -12.56 -15.71 -1.60
CA GLU A 15 -12.70 -14.25 -1.43
C GLU A 15 -11.90 -13.74 -0.22
N LEU A 16 -11.89 -14.46 0.90
CA LEU A 16 -11.10 -14.09 2.07
C LEU A 16 -9.60 -14.12 1.80
N THR A 17 -9.11 -15.10 1.03
CA THR A 17 -7.69 -15.16 0.63
C THR A 17 -7.32 -13.97 -0.25
N TRP A 18 -8.23 -13.52 -1.10
CA TRP A 18 -8.03 -12.31 -1.90
C TRP A 18 -7.97 -11.05 -1.02
N VAL A 19 -8.91 -10.89 -0.07
CA VAL A 19 -8.91 -9.76 0.88
C VAL A 19 -7.62 -9.72 1.70
N THR A 20 -7.18 -10.86 2.24
CA THR A 20 -5.89 -10.94 2.94
C THR A 20 -4.72 -10.53 2.03
N GLY A 21 -4.74 -10.95 0.77
CA GLY A 21 -3.75 -10.53 -0.23
C GLY A 21 -3.74 -9.02 -0.47
N VAL A 22 -4.90 -8.36 -0.48
CA VAL A 22 -5.00 -6.90 -0.61
C VAL A 22 -4.48 -6.20 0.65
N ILE A 23 -4.82 -6.70 1.85
CA ILE A 23 -4.28 -6.16 3.11
C ILE A 23 -2.75 -6.26 3.14
N LEU A 24 -2.20 -7.41 2.73
CA LEU A 24 -0.75 -7.59 2.63
C LEU A 24 -0.13 -6.59 1.63
N ALA A 25 -0.78 -6.33 0.50
CA ALA A 25 -0.30 -5.33 -0.44
C ALA A 25 -0.23 -3.92 0.18
N VAL A 26 -1.25 -3.51 0.94
CA VAL A 26 -1.25 -2.23 1.67
C VAL A 26 -0.10 -2.20 2.69
N VAL A 27 0.09 -3.26 3.46
CA VAL A 27 1.18 -3.35 4.45
C VAL A 27 2.55 -3.24 3.76
N THR A 28 2.76 -3.93 2.64
CA THR A 28 4.02 -3.86 1.88
C THR A 28 4.31 -2.45 1.36
N VAL A 29 3.29 -1.74 0.86
CA VAL A 29 3.46 -0.35 0.43
C VAL A 29 3.80 0.55 1.61
N SER A 30 3.13 0.38 2.75
CA SER A 30 3.45 1.12 3.98
C SER A 30 4.90 0.90 4.41
N PHE A 31 5.39 -0.35 4.39
CA PHE A 31 6.80 -0.66 4.66
C PHE A 31 7.77 0.01 3.68
N GLY A 32 7.42 0.08 2.40
CA GLY A 32 8.21 0.77 1.39
C GLY A 32 8.31 2.28 1.68
N VAL A 33 7.20 2.91 2.05
CA VAL A 33 7.17 4.34 2.41
C VAL A 33 8.00 4.61 3.66
N THR A 34 7.82 3.86 4.75
CA THR A 34 8.62 4.07 5.98
C THR A 34 10.10 3.74 5.77
N GLY A 35 10.43 2.68 5.05
CA GLY A 35 11.81 2.31 4.73
C GLY A 35 12.52 3.35 3.85
N TYR A 36 11.80 3.94 2.90
CA TYR A 36 12.33 5.00 2.04
C TYR A 36 12.71 6.27 2.81
N SER A 37 12.00 6.55 3.90
CA SER A 37 12.23 7.73 4.72
C SER A 37 13.38 7.57 5.73
N LEU A 38 13.89 6.36 5.97
CA LEU A 38 14.90 6.07 7.00
C LEU A 38 16.27 6.72 6.77
N PRO A 39 16.83 6.77 5.54
CA PRO A 39 18.13 7.39 5.27
C PRO A 39 18.16 8.90 5.48
N TRP A 40 16.98 9.53 5.60
CA TRP A 40 16.80 10.98 5.80
C TRP A 40 17.53 11.85 4.75
N ASP A 41 17.62 11.34 3.53
CA ASP A 41 18.13 12.09 2.39
C ASP A 41 17.09 13.12 1.91
N GLN A 42 17.50 14.04 1.04
CA GLN A 42 16.62 15.10 0.56
C GLN A 42 15.34 14.52 -0.08
N VAL A 43 15.44 13.41 -0.81
CA VAL A 43 14.29 12.81 -1.48
C VAL A 43 13.36 12.12 -0.48
N GLY A 44 13.88 11.33 0.45
CA GLY A 44 13.10 10.68 1.51
C GLY A 44 12.38 11.68 2.42
N PHE A 45 13.05 12.77 2.81
CA PHE A 45 12.46 13.82 3.64
C PHE A 45 11.26 14.50 2.96
N TRP A 46 11.43 14.96 1.71
CA TRP A 46 10.36 15.64 0.98
C TRP A 46 9.22 14.70 0.60
N ALA A 47 9.51 13.43 0.27
CA ALA A 47 8.49 12.42 0.03
C ALA A 47 7.60 12.22 1.27
N CYS A 48 8.22 12.11 2.46
CA CYS A 48 7.50 11.98 3.73
C CYS A 48 6.57 13.16 4.00
N LYS A 49 7.05 14.39 3.75
CA LYS A 49 6.26 15.62 3.94
C LYS A 49 5.04 15.68 3.03
N ILE A 50 5.16 15.23 1.79
CA ILE A 50 4.03 15.21 0.85
C ILE A 50 3.00 14.14 1.27
N VAL A 51 3.44 12.92 1.55
CA VAL A 51 2.55 11.79 1.91
C VAL A 51 1.75 12.09 3.18
N THR A 52 2.38 12.68 4.20
CA THR A 52 1.71 13.03 5.46
C THR A 52 0.73 14.21 5.34
N GLY A 53 0.84 15.01 4.27
CA GLY A 53 -0.09 16.10 3.97
C GLY A 53 -1.37 15.66 3.26
N VAL A 54 -1.38 14.49 2.60
CA VAL A 54 -2.53 14.00 1.82
C VAL A 54 -3.82 13.85 2.66
N PRO A 55 -3.78 13.28 3.89
CA PRO A 55 -5.00 13.10 4.69
C PRO A 55 -5.71 14.40 5.05
N ALA A 56 -5.02 15.54 5.05
CA ALA A 56 -5.62 16.84 5.33
C ALA A 56 -6.63 17.30 4.26
N ALA A 57 -6.65 16.65 3.08
CA ALA A 57 -7.65 16.90 2.05
C ALA A 57 -9.02 16.25 2.33
N VAL A 58 -9.12 15.35 3.31
CA VAL A 58 -10.38 14.67 3.65
C VAL A 58 -11.21 15.56 4.57
N PRO A 59 -12.39 16.04 4.14
CA PRO A 59 -13.28 16.82 5.00
C PRO A 59 -13.95 15.92 6.06
N ILE A 60 -14.34 16.53 7.18
CA ILE A 60 -15.15 15.88 8.22
C ILE A 60 -16.64 15.99 7.93
#